data_AF-A0A1S2QQY8-F1
#
_entry.id   AF-A0A1S2QQY8-F1
#
_cell.length_a   1.000
_cell.length_b   1.000
_cell.length_c   1.000
_cell.angle_alpha   90.00
_cell.angle_beta   90.00
_cell.angle_gamma   90.00
#
_symmetry.space_group_name_H-M   'P 1'
#
loop_
_entity.id
_entity.type
_entity.pdbx_description
1 polymer ?
#
loop_
_entity_poly.entity_id
_entity_poly.type
_entity_poly.pdbx_seq_one_letter_code
_entity_poly.pdbx_strand_id
1 'polypeptide(L)'
;MNGIAFVTQPIFLYAEIESYLKNLGAERTKTTYAVQSMLPAGIKVAFSSDAPATAWADPVNPFVGLKSAVTRFAYDGTDLGQDQKVNMETAILLYTKAAQEITRIPFIGQLALGYHADFIVLD
;
A
#
# COMPACT_ATOMS: atom_id res chain seq x y z
N MET A 1 -1.87 20.24 11.00
CA MET A 1 -2.17 19.04 10.17
C MET A 1 -3.68 18.95 10.00
N ASN A 2 -4.15 18.79 8.75
CA ASN A 2 -5.57 18.98 8.38
C ASN A 2 -6.51 17.81 8.73
N GLY A 3 -6.17 16.94 9.69
CA GLY A 3 -7.04 15.84 10.16
C GLY A 3 -7.36 14.73 9.14
N ILE A 4 -6.89 14.85 7.89
CA ILE A 4 -7.13 13.91 6.78
C ILE A 4 -5.92 12.99 6.59
N ALA A 5 -6.19 11.73 6.24
CA ALA A 5 -5.19 10.75 5.85
C ALA A 5 -5.65 10.00 4.60
N PHE A 6 -4.71 9.43 3.85
CA PHE A 6 -4.95 8.68 2.63
C PHE A 6 -4.69 7.19 2.89
N VAL A 7 -5.67 6.33 2.61
CA VAL A 7 -5.49 4.88 2.65
C VAL A 7 -5.53 4.38 1.22
N THR A 8 -4.39 3.94 0.70
CA THR A 8 -4.26 3.50 -0.69
C THR A 8 -4.21 1.98 -0.78
N GLN A 9 -4.62 1.44 -1.94
CA GLN A 9 -4.66 -0.01 -2.20
C GLN A 9 -3.64 -0.37 -3.29
N PRO A 10 -2.36 -0.67 -2.95
CA PRO A 10 -1.35 -1.02 -3.96
C PRO A 10 -1.75 -2.20 -4.84
N ILE A 11 -2.57 -3.12 -4.32
CA ILE A 11 -3.07 -4.29 -5.06
C ILE A 11 -3.91 -3.91 -6.28
N PHE A 12 -4.59 -2.75 -6.29
CA PHE A 12 -5.40 -2.35 -7.45
C PHE A 12 -4.55 -2.03 -8.69
N LEU A 13 -3.43 -1.31 -8.53
CA LEU A 13 -2.51 -1.11 -9.66
C LEU A 13 -1.87 -2.43 -10.11
N TYR A 14 -1.71 -3.37 -9.18
CA TYR A 14 -1.13 -4.67 -9.50
C TYR A 14 -2.07 -5.57 -10.29
N ALA A 15 -3.34 -5.65 -9.89
CA ALA A 15 -4.30 -6.62 -10.38
C ALA A 15 -5.20 -6.07 -11.50
N GLU A 16 -5.43 -4.75 -11.56
CA GLU A 16 -6.41 -4.13 -12.47
C GLU A 16 -5.73 -3.25 -13.53
N ILE A 17 -4.48 -3.55 -13.89
CA ILE A 17 -3.63 -2.65 -14.69
C ILE A 17 -4.24 -2.27 -16.04
N GLU A 18 -4.96 -3.18 -16.68
CA GLU A 18 -5.66 -2.94 -17.94
C GLU A 18 -6.70 -1.83 -17.81
N SER A 19 -7.42 -1.79 -16.69
CA SER A 19 -8.40 -0.74 -16.40
C SER A 19 -7.71 0.62 -16.21
N TYR A 20 -6.55 0.65 -15.54
CA TYR A 20 -5.78 1.88 -15.38
C TYR A 20 -5.22 2.38 -16.72
N LEU A 21 -4.61 1.49 -17.51
CA LEU A 21 -4.06 1.84 -18.83
C LEU A 21 -5.16 2.31 -19.79
N LYS A 22 -6.31 1.63 -19.82
CA LYS A 22 -7.44 2.00 -20.68
C LYS A 22 -8.01 3.38 -20.36
N ASN A 23 -8.12 3.73 -19.08
CA ASN A 23 -8.85 4.94 -18.66
C ASN A 23 -7.94 6.14 -18.36
N LEU A 24 -6.70 5.91 -17.93
CA LEU A 24 -5.76 6.97 -17.58
C LEU A 24 -4.62 7.13 -18.60
N GLY A 25 -4.30 6.07 -19.35
CA GLY A 25 -3.10 6.00 -20.18
C GLY A 25 -1.84 5.74 -19.35
N ALA A 26 -0.77 5.32 -20.02
CA ALA A 26 0.47 4.89 -19.37
C ALA A 26 1.09 5.97 -18.46
N GLU A 27 1.19 7.20 -18.94
CA GLU A 27 1.86 8.29 -18.21
C GLU A 27 1.17 8.63 -16.88
N ARG A 28 -0.16 8.72 -16.88
CA ARG A 28 -0.90 9.00 -15.65
C ARG A 28 -0.87 7.82 -14.69
N THR A 29 -0.97 6.59 -15.20
CA THR A 29 -0.87 5.37 -14.38
C THR A 29 0.42 5.33 -13.57
N LYS A 30 1.55 5.77 -14.14
CA LYS A 30 2.84 5.80 -13.44
C LYS A 30 2.86 6.71 -12.20
N THR A 31 2.00 7.72 -12.17
CA THR A 31 1.89 8.67 -11.06
C THR A 31 0.72 8.37 -10.11
N THR A 32 -0.10 7.37 -10.42
CA THR A 32 -1.22 6.95 -9.55
C THR A 32 -0.68 6.32 -8.27
N TYR A 33 -1.31 6.65 -7.14
CA TYR A 33 -0.86 6.28 -5.79
C TYR A 33 0.57 6.74 -5.52
N ALA A 34 0.78 8.05 -5.53
CA ALA A 34 2.09 8.69 -5.38
C ALA A 34 2.65 8.65 -3.94
N VAL A 35 2.79 7.44 -3.38
CA VAL A 35 3.15 7.22 -1.96
C VAL A 35 4.52 7.83 -1.64
N GLN A 36 5.53 7.61 -2.49
CA GLN A 36 6.88 8.14 -2.28
C GLN A 36 6.92 9.66 -2.30
N SER A 37 6.01 10.32 -3.02
CA SER A 37 5.85 11.77 -2.98
C SER A 37 5.03 12.26 -1.77
N MET A 38 4.04 11.48 -1.32
CA MET A 38 3.18 11.81 -0.17
C MET A 38 3.96 11.84 1.15
N LEU A 39 4.87 10.89 1.35
CA LEU A 39 5.64 10.74 2.58
C LEU A 39 6.49 11.99 2.93
N PRO A 40 7.38 12.51 2.06
CA PRO A 40 8.16 13.72 2.36
C PRO A 40 7.31 14.99 2.43
N ALA A 41 6.12 14.99 1.81
CA ALA A 41 5.15 16.09 1.94
C ALA A 41 4.42 16.10 3.30
N GLY A 42 4.71 15.15 4.20
CA GLY A 42 4.07 15.04 5.51
C GLY A 42 2.61 14.59 5.45
N ILE A 43 2.19 13.99 4.34
CA ILE A 43 0.84 13.44 4.17
C ILE A 43 0.77 12.11 4.93
N LYS A 44 -0.23 11.98 5.82
CA LYS A 44 -0.50 10.70 6.49
C LYS A 44 -1.03 9.69 5.48
N VAL A 45 -0.32 8.58 5.31
CA VAL A 45 -0.68 7.52 4.37
C VAL A 45 -0.60 6.15 5.04
N ALA A 46 -1.45 5.21 4.63
CA ALA A 46 -1.36 3.79 4.98
C ALA A 46 -1.80 2.92 3.80
N PHE A 47 -1.53 1.62 3.91
CA PHE A 47 -1.98 0.62 2.96
C PHE A 47 -3.17 -0.18 3.47
N SER A 48 -4.04 -0.56 2.53
CA SER A 48 -5.07 -1.58 2.71
C SER A 48 -5.18 -2.41 1.42
N SER A 49 -6.01 -3.46 1.42
CA SER A 49 -6.32 -4.21 0.20
C SER A 49 -7.70 -3.90 -0.37
N ASP A 50 -8.61 -3.37 0.46
CA ASP A 50 -10.04 -3.24 0.13
C ASP A 50 -10.67 -4.58 -0.29
N ALA A 51 -10.18 -5.70 0.26
CA ALA A 51 -10.72 -7.01 -0.07
C ALA A 51 -12.22 -7.11 0.29
N PRO A 52 -13.06 -7.73 -0.56
CA PRO A 52 -12.71 -8.50 -1.77
C PRO A 52 -12.84 -7.70 -3.09
N ALA A 53 -12.63 -6.38 -3.10
CA ALA A 53 -13.00 -5.49 -4.22
C ALA A 53 -12.14 -5.58 -5.50
N THR A 54 -11.17 -6.49 -5.59
CA THR A 54 -10.35 -6.72 -6.80
C THR A 54 -10.53 -8.15 -7.29
N ALA A 55 -10.36 -8.36 -8.60
CA ALA A 55 -10.46 -9.67 -9.24
C ALA A 55 -9.28 -10.61 -8.94
N TRP A 56 -8.27 -10.17 -8.18
CA TRP A 56 -7.15 -11.03 -7.79
C TRP A 56 -7.63 -12.24 -6.97
N ALA A 57 -7.04 -13.42 -7.21
CA ALA A 57 -7.52 -14.67 -6.62
C ALA A 57 -7.44 -14.70 -5.08
N ASP A 58 -6.45 -14.04 -4.50
CA ASP A 58 -6.27 -13.91 -3.06
C ASP A 58 -6.09 -12.43 -2.69
N PRO A 59 -7.19 -11.65 -2.63
CA PRO A 59 -7.14 -10.20 -2.47
C PRO A 59 -6.84 -9.78 -1.03
N VAL A 60 -6.93 -10.71 -0.06
CA VAL A 60 -6.62 -10.44 1.36
C VAL A 60 -5.12 -10.54 1.65
N ASN A 61 -4.34 -11.18 0.78
CA ASN A 61 -2.93 -11.41 0.98
C ASN A 61 -2.10 -10.11 0.90
N PRO A 62 -1.51 -9.65 2.03
CA PRO A 62 -0.79 -8.37 2.06
C PRO A 62 0.50 -8.42 1.23
N PHE A 63 1.08 -9.60 0.98
CA PHE A 63 2.33 -9.73 0.22
C PHE A 63 2.17 -9.31 -1.25
N VAL A 64 0.96 -9.40 -1.82
CA VAL A 64 0.68 -8.88 -3.17
C VAL A 64 0.75 -7.35 -3.17
N GLY A 65 0.15 -6.71 -2.16
CA GLY A 65 0.23 -5.27 -1.96
C GLY A 65 1.65 -4.79 -1.68
N LEU A 66 2.40 -5.50 -0.81
CA LEU A 66 3.81 -5.22 -0.53
C LEU A 66 4.66 -5.34 -1.79
N LYS A 67 4.50 -6.41 -2.57
CA LYS A 67 5.18 -6.59 -3.86
C LYS A 67 4.90 -5.40 -4.79
N SER A 68 3.63 -5.05 -4.99
CA SER A 68 3.23 -3.92 -5.83
C SER A 68 3.86 -2.59 -5.39
N ALA A 69 3.81 -2.29 -4.09
CA ALA A 69 4.35 -1.05 -3.54
C ALA A 69 5.88 -0.95 -3.67
N VAL A 70 6.58 -2.07 -3.49
CA VAL A 70 8.05 -2.11 -3.50
C VAL A 70 8.62 -2.23 -4.90
N THR A 71 8.00 -3.01 -5.78
CA THR A 71 8.51 -3.24 -7.14
C THR A 71 7.96 -2.21 -8.14
N ARG A 72 6.75 -1.71 -7.91
CA ARG A 72 5.97 -0.91 -8.87
C ARG A 72 5.87 -1.60 -10.23
N PHE A 73 5.59 -2.90 -10.22
CA PHE A 73 5.20 -3.67 -11.40
C PHE A 73 3.86 -4.35 -11.17
N ALA A 74 3.01 -4.38 -12.21
CA ALA A 74 1.77 -5.14 -12.20
C ALA A 74 2.02 -6.64 -12.37
N TYR A 75 0.94 -7.42 -12.28
CA TYR A 75 0.98 -8.87 -12.43
C TYR A 75 1.55 -9.33 -13.78
N ASP A 76 1.36 -8.53 -14.83
CA ASP A 76 1.80 -8.77 -16.22
C ASP A 76 3.19 -8.21 -16.53
N GLY A 77 3.85 -7.56 -15.55
CA GLY A 77 5.15 -6.91 -15.73
C GLY A 77 5.08 -5.46 -16.22
N THR A 78 3.89 -4.86 -16.34
CA THR A 78 3.75 -3.44 -16.68
C THR A 78 4.38 -2.55 -15.59
N ASP A 79 5.21 -1.58 -16.00
CA ASP A 79 5.79 -0.57 -15.11
C ASP A 79 4.70 0.38 -14.57
N LEU A 80 4.52 0.36 -13.26
CA LEU A 80 3.57 1.19 -12.53
C LEU A 80 4.17 2.52 -12.11
N GLY A 81 5.41 2.85 -12.48
CA GLY A 81 6.09 4.09 -12.13
C GLY A 81 7.07 3.87 -10.99
N GLN A 82 8.33 3.73 -11.38
CA GLN A 82 9.44 3.39 -10.47
C GLN A 82 9.76 4.51 -9.46
N ASP A 83 9.45 5.77 -9.77
CA ASP A 83 9.68 6.91 -8.87
C ASP A 83 8.76 6.89 -7.64
N GLN A 84 7.69 6.09 -7.67
CA GLN A 84 6.73 5.95 -6.57
C GLN A 84 6.93 4.69 -5.73
N LYS A 85 8.07 3.98 -5.91
CA LYS A 85 8.45 2.84 -5.08
C LYS A 85 8.74 3.29 -3.66
N VAL A 86 8.34 2.47 -2.71
CA VAL A 86 8.82 2.53 -1.33
C VAL A 86 9.72 1.33 -1.04
N ASN A 87 10.63 1.44 -0.07
CA ASN A 87 11.37 0.26 0.38
C ASN A 87 10.47 -0.67 1.22
N MET A 88 10.91 -1.92 1.44
CA MET A 88 10.13 -2.92 2.15
C MET A 88 9.78 -2.50 3.59
N GLU A 89 10.73 -1.89 4.30
CA GLU A 89 10.52 -1.38 5.67
C GLU A 89 9.37 -0.37 5.72
N THR A 90 9.38 0.60 4.80
CA THR A 90 8.32 1.60 4.66
C THR A 90 7.00 0.92 4.32
N ALA A 91 6.97 -0.02 3.38
CA ALA A 91 5.76 -0.74 3.00
C ALA A 91 5.13 -1.51 4.18
N ILE A 92 5.95 -2.15 5.02
CA ILE A 92 5.51 -2.84 6.23
C ILE A 92 4.95 -1.84 7.25
N LEU A 93 5.64 -0.71 7.48
CA LEU A 93 5.16 0.34 8.38
C LEU A 93 3.81 0.91 7.92
N LEU A 94 3.61 1.03 6.60
CA LEU A 94 2.36 1.51 6.01
C LEU A 94 1.19 0.53 6.17
N TYR A 95 1.44 -0.78 6.26
CA TYR A 95 0.42 -1.79 6.57
C TYR A 95 0.19 -2.01 8.07
N THR A 96 1.14 -1.63 8.92
CA THR A 96 1.08 -1.89 10.37
C THR A 96 0.89 -0.60 11.16
N LYS A 97 1.99 0.04 11.59
CA LYS A 97 1.98 1.23 12.42
C LYS A 97 1.13 2.37 11.84
N ALA A 98 1.31 2.72 10.57
CA ALA A 98 0.59 3.83 9.97
C ALA A 98 -0.91 3.53 9.83
N ALA A 99 -1.27 2.28 9.52
CA ALA A 99 -2.66 1.84 9.49
C ALA A 99 -3.30 1.95 10.89
N GLN A 100 -2.57 1.57 11.95
CA GLN A 100 -3.02 1.79 13.32
C GLN A 100 -3.21 3.28 13.64
N GLU A 101 -2.26 4.14 13.30
CA GLU A 101 -2.34 5.59 13.56
C GLU A 101 -3.56 6.23 12.89
N ILE A 102 -3.93 5.77 11.69
CA ILE A 102 -5.09 6.26 10.93
C ILE A 102 -6.41 5.71 11.48
N THR A 103 -6.47 4.41 11.77
CA THR A 103 -7.68 3.74 12.29
C THR A 103 -7.93 4.04 13.77
N ARG A 104 -6.90 4.48 14.50
CA ARG A 104 -6.91 4.81 15.94
C ARG A 104 -7.30 3.64 16.83
N ILE A 105 -7.10 2.41 16.36
CA ILE A 105 -7.28 1.22 17.19
C ILE A 105 -6.13 1.22 18.22
N PRO A 106 -6.42 1.20 19.53
CA PRO A 106 -5.37 1.32 20.53
C PRO A 106 -4.56 0.03 20.63
N PHE A 107 -3.29 0.16 21.03
CA PHE A 107 -2.42 -0.95 21.42
C PHE A 107 -2.09 -1.98 20.32
N ILE A 108 -2.22 -1.67 19.02
CA ILE A 108 -1.85 -2.59 17.91
C ILE A 108 -0.80 -2.00 16.95
N GLY A 109 -0.39 -2.78 15.95
CA GLY A 109 0.42 -2.31 14.82
C GLY A 109 1.92 -2.16 15.08
N GLN A 110 2.38 -2.41 16.31
CA GLN A 110 3.80 -2.40 16.69
C GLN A 110 4.05 -3.46 17.77
N LEU A 111 5.24 -4.08 17.73
CA LEU A 111 5.74 -4.91 18.83
C LEU A 111 6.52 -4.02 19.81
N ALA A 112 5.80 -3.47 20.78
CA ALA A 112 6.34 -2.57 21.80
C ALA A 112 5.68 -2.84 23.17
N LEU A 113 6.33 -2.40 24.26
CA LEU A 113 5.76 -2.52 25.60
C LEU A 113 4.37 -1.86 25.66
N GLY A 114 3.39 -2.58 26.20
CA GLY A 114 2.00 -2.13 26.31
C GLY A 114 1.14 -2.33 25.06
N TYR A 115 1.69 -2.85 23.96
CA TYR A 115 0.94 -3.23 22.76
C TYR A 115 0.61 -4.73 22.79
N HIS A 116 -0.44 -5.12 22.05
CA HIS A 116 -0.78 -6.51 21.78
C HIS A 116 0.35 -7.18 21.00
N ALA A 117 0.62 -8.44 21.33
CA ALA A 117 1.63 -9.26 20.69
C ALA A 117 1.07 -9.90 19.40
N ASP A 118 0.55 -9.07 18.49
CA ASP A 118 0.06 -9.50 17.18
C ASP A 118 1.23 -9.52 16.19
N PHE A 119 1.77 -10.71 15.94
CA PHE A 119 2.89 -10.91 15.02
C PHE A 119 2.70 -12.13 14.14
N ILE A 120 3.50 -12.17 13.08
CA ILE A 120 3.68 -13.34 12.22
C ILE A 120 5.15 -13.75 12.26
N VAL A 121 5.41 -15.02 12.01
CA VAL A 121 6.75 -15.56 11.80
C VAL A 121 6.86 -15.95 10.33
N LEU A 122 8.00 -15.64 9.71
CA LEU A 122 8.34 -15.97 8.33
C LEU A 122 9.64 -16.78 8.36
N ASP A 123 9.83 -17.66 7.36
CA ASP A 123 11.01 -18.53 7.23
C ASP A 123 12.29 -17.77 6.80
#